data_AF-A0A8C8RNR6-F1
#
_entry.id   AF-A0A8C8RNR6-F1
#
_cell.length_a   1.000
_cell.length_b   1.000
_cell.length_c   1.000
_cell.angle_alpha   90.00
_cell.angle_beta   90.00
_cell.angle_gamma   90.00
#
_symmetry.space_group_name_H-M   'P 1'
#
loop_
_entity.id
_entity.type
_entity.pdbx_description
1 polymer ?
#
loop_
_entity_poly.entity_id
_entity_poly.type
_entity_poly.pdbx_seq_one_letter_code
_entity_poly.pdbx_strand_id
1 'polypeptide(L)'
;MKILLVLLVLSCPFFCICTQQHWASKDEQQVQQVQPVQQETALIQECLNNKYTHESCKKVFCHPWQRCVGGNCICKLPYQCPRNGTSVCSTSGRAFRNYCQLKSYECQHPKEKFLTKEYCVPPEKFEISVVYGDSQSEGLVQVQLVNHTEKLLLCNNEWSMNEANVVCTHLGFKTGAEHHKKKFEVPESAVTSSQCLHATCRGLETSLMECTLIKRSNINSNKNFASVVCNKEGRECSLEEFRCVNAKCIPLNETCNGINDCGDLSDELCCKECKGNSFHCNSEVCIPNKSVCNGEVDCLTGEDESQARCGALPEQKPKPEMQALHEPKPEIPEQDVVISNSNMDEGKFNLSSRPAAYHIIR
;
A
#
# COMPACT_ATOMS: atom_id res chain seq x y z
N MET A 1 39.36 62.81 39.32
CA MET A 1 38.69 64.14 39.31
C MET A 1 37.19 63.88 39.28
N LYS A 2 36.39 64.39 40.24
CA LYS A 2 35.67 65.69 40.22
C LYS A 2 34.72 65.81 39.02
N ILE A 3 33.43 66.20 39.14
CA ILE A 3 32.57 66.61 40.28
C ILE A 3 31.10 66.41 39.80
N LEU A 4 30.22 65.69 40.52
CA LEU A 4 29.24 66.16 41.53
C LEU A 4 28.18 67.17 41.04
N LEU A 5 26.89 66.81 41.14
CA LEU A 5 25.73 67.54 41.73
C LEU A 5 24.53 66.52 41.72
N VAL A 6 23.78 66.18 42.79
CA VAL A 6 22.95 66.96 43.77
C VAL A 6 21.59 67.35 43.16
N LEU A 7 20.41 67.18 43.78
CA LEU A 7 19.92 66.33 44.91
C LEU A 7 18.38 66.59 45.10
N LEU A 8 17.78 66.06 46.19
CA LEU A 8 16.53 66.49 46.86
C LEU A 8 15.15 66.06 46.26
N VAL A 9 14.10 65.79 47.06
CA VAL A 9 14.00 65.18 48.41
C VAL A 9 12.53 64.74 48.74
N LEU A 10 12.34 63.96 49.81
CA LEU A 10 11.08 63.37 50.31
C LEU A 10 9.87 64.32 50.51
N SER A 11 8.65 63.77 50.46
CA SER A 11 7.73 63.76 51.63
C SER A 11 6.54 62.77 51.52
N CYS A 12 6.17 62.18 52.67
CA CYS A 12 4.89 61.52 53.00
C CYS A 12 3.92 62.59 53.60
N PRO A 13 2.62 62.36 53.98
CA PRO A 13 2.04 61.08 54.47
C PRO A 13 0.51 60.78 54.30
N PHE A 14 0.15 59.53 54.65
CA PHE A 14 -1.06 58.98 55.34
C PHE A 14 -2.52 59.55 55.24
N PHE A 15 -3.45 58.58 55.22
CA PHE A 15 -4.81 58.50 55.86
C PHE A 15 -6.06 59.21 55.29
N CYS A 16 -7.08 58.42 54.85
CA CYS A 16 -8.37 58.15 55.55
C CYS A 16 -9.66 57.94 54.68
N ILE A 17 -10.25 56.73 54.80
CA ILE A 17 -11.70 56.40 55.01
C ILE A 17 -12.75 56.63 53.88
N CYS A 18 -13.39 55.52 53.46
CA CYS A 18 -14.80 55.23 53.04
C CYS A 18 -15.61 56.23 52.14
N THR A 19 -16.55 55.80 51.27
CA THR A 19 -17.57 54.71 51.39
C THR A 19 -17.82 53.87 50.13
N GLN A 20 -18.70 52.87 50.24
CA GLN A 20 -19.33 52.05 49.18
C GLN A 20 -20.31 52.92 48.33
N GLN A 21 -20.91 52.56 47.17
CA GLN A 21 -21.15 51.35 46.34
C GLN A 21 -20.99 51.73 44.82
N HIS A 22 -21.09 50.91 43.75
CA HIS A 22 -21.29 49.46 43.47
C HIS A 22 -20.90 49.11 42.00
N TRP A 23 -20.54 47.84 41.72
CA TRP A 23 -20.51 47.12 40.40
C TRP A 23 -19.56 47.69 39.32
N ALA A 24 -18.93 46.91 38.42
CA ALA A 24 -18.96 45.46 38.16
C ALA A 24 -17.56 44.87 37.83
N SER A 25 -17.45 43.55 37.89
CA SER A 25 -16.39 42.64 37.38
C SER A 25 -14.92 43.08 37.36
N LYS A 26 -14.14 42.49 38.27
CA LYS A 26 -12.84 41.93 37.88
C LYS A 26 -13.08 40.68 36.99
N ASP A 27 -12.10 40.34 36.16
CA ASP A 27 -11.28 39.15 36.43
C ASP A 27 -10.01 39.15 35.57
N GLU A 28 -8.85 39.10 36.23
CA GLU A 28 -7.57 38.79 35.58
C GLU A 28 -7.54 37.28 35.28
N GLN A 29 -8.18 36.88 34.19
CA GLN A 29 -8.01 35.52 33.70
C GLN A 29 -6.55 35.30 33.29
N GLN A 30 -5.94 34.35 33.98
CA GLN A 30 -4.55 33.95 33.78
C GLN A 30 -4.33 33.59 32.30
N VAL A 31 -3.14 33.90 31.78
CA VAL A 31 -2.68 33.32 30.50
C VAL A 31 -2.39 31.85 30.74
N GLN A 32 -3.47 31.06 30.73
CA GLN A 32 -3.41 29.61 30.86
C GLN A 32 -2.72 29.08 29.62
N GLN A 33 -1.43 28.78 29.74
CA GLN A 33 -0.67 28.15 28.67
C GLN A 33 -1.38 26.86 28.29
N VAL A 34 -1.98 26.86 27.10
CA VAL A 34 -2.40 25.63 26.44
C VAL A 34 -1.12 24.86 26.17
N GLN A 35 -0.79 23.93 27.07
CA GLN A 35 0.19 22.90 26.78
C GLN A 35 -0.23 22.26 25.46
N PRO A 36 0.70 22.00 24.52
CA PRO A 36 0.37 21.18 23.37
C PRO A 36 -0.17 19.88 23.94
N VAL A 37 -1.42 19.54 23.58
CA VAL A 37 -1.92 18.19 23.85
C VAL A 37 -0.93 17.27 23.16
N GLN A 38 -0.15 16.52 23.95
CA GLN A 38 0.71 15.47 23.42
C GLN A 38 -0.21 14.34 22.98
N GLN A 39 -0.87 14.56 21.85
CA GLN A 39 -1.55 13.55 21.07
C GLN A 39 -0.44 12.58 20.66
N GLU A 40 -0.29 11.53 21.46
CA GLU A 40 0.86 10.64 21.37
C GLU A 40 0.82 9.97 20.00
N THR A 41 1.68 10.45 19.11
CA THR A 41 1.77 9.90 17.77
C THR A 41 2.32 8.49 17.90
N ALA A 42 1.65 7.56 17.21
CA ALA A 42 2.13 6.18 17.02
C ALA A 42 3.48 6.13 16.28
N LEU A 43 3.99 7.27 15.79
CA LEU A 43 5.26 7.40 15.08
C LEU A 43 6.44 7.74 16.02
N ILE A 44 7.59 7.17 15.71
CA ILE A 44 8.86 7.37 16.39
C ILE A 44 9.62 8.52 15.71
N GLN A 45 9.64 9.68 16.37
CA GLN A 45 10.16 10.93 15.80
C GLN A 45 11.65 10.85 15.41
N GLU A 46 12.46 10.09 16.15
CA GLU A 46 13.87 9.84 15.78
C GLU A 46 14.00 8.98 14.51
N CYS A 47 13.13 7.98 14.35
CA CYS A 47 13.09 7.13 13.17
C CYS A 47 12.74 7.94 11.90
N LEU A 48 11.74 8.83 11.98
CA LEU A 48 11.30 9.69 10.87
C LEU A 48 12.43 10.53 10.25
N ASN A 49 13.41 10.98 11.05
CA ASN A 49 14.57 11.72 10.55
C ASN A 49 15.40 10.93 9.51
N ASN A 50 15.35 9.60 9.55
CA ASN A 50 16.06 8.73 8.61
C ASN A 50 15.35 8.58 7.26
N LYS A 51 14.05 8.97 7.17
CA LYS A 51 13.24 8.92 5.94
C LYS A 51 13.22 7.53 5.29
N TYR A 52 12.90 6.50 6.09
CA TYR A 52 12.79 5.13 5.60
C TYR A 52 11.61 4.96 4.63
N THR A 53 11.79 4.06 3.68
CA THR A 53 10.84 3.66 2.63
C THR A 53 10.99 2.16 2.36
N HIS A 54 10.18 1.60 1.46
CA HIS A 54 10.33 0.23 0.95
C HIS A 54 11.73 -0.10 0.37
N GLU A 55 12.54 0.91 0.01
CA GLU A 55 13.94 0.70 -0.40
C GLU A 55 14.93 0.64 0.78
N SER A 56 14.47 0.67 2.04
CA SER A 56 15.32 0.73 3.24
C SER A 56 15.50 -0.64 3.90
N CYS A 57 16.57 -1.36 3.55
CA CYS A 57 16.88 -2.68 4.12
C CYS A 57 17.33 -2.69 5.59
N LYS A 58 17.21 -1.57 6.29
CA LYS A 58 17.23 -1.52 7.77
C LYS A 58 15.85 -1.80 8.40
N LYS A 59 14.78 -1.79 7.60
CA LYS A 59 13.38 -1.86 8.07
C LYS A 59 12.53 -2.93 7.39
N VAL A 60 12.76 -3.21 6.10
CA VAL A 60 12.05 -4.26 5.33
C VAL A 60 13.02 -5.08 4.48
N PHE A 61 12.58 -6.25 4.01
CA PHE A 61 13.33 -7.01 3.02
C PHE A 61 13.30 -6.33 1.64
N CYS A 62 14.43 -6.32 0.93
CA CYS A 62 14.46 -5.90 -0.47
C CYS A 62 13.74 -6.93 -1.36
N HIS A 63 13.09 -6.47 -2.43
CA HIS A 63 12.47 -7.37 -3.40
C HIS A 63 13.48 -8.38 -4.01
N PRO A 64 13.02 -9.54 -4.52
CA PRO A 64 13.90 -10.58 -5.09
C PRO A 64 14.86 -10.09 -6.20
N TRP A 65 14.51 -9.03 -6.92
CA TRP A 65 15.32 -8.37 -7.96
C TRP A 65 16.22 -7.21 -7.46
N GLN A 66 16.27 -6.97 -6.15
CA GLN A 66 17.14 -6.00 -5.48
C GLN A 66 18.09 -6.71 -4.49
N ARG A 67 19.08 -5.99 -3.96
CA ARG A 67 20.01 -6.44 -2.91
C ARG A 67 20.30 -5.32 -1.91
N CYS A 68 20.45 -5.66 -0.64
CA CYS A 68 20.81 -4.70 0.40
C CYS A 68 22.29 -4.28 0.27
N VAL A 69 22.55 -2.97 0.28
CA VAL A 69 23.90 -2.36 0.28
C VAL A 69 23.86 -1.08 1.11
N GLY A 70 24.66 -1.01 2.18
CA GLY A 70 24.77 0.21 3.01
C GLY A 70 23.49 0.62 3.76
N GLY A 71 22.48 -0.26 3.83
CA GLY A 71 21.16 0.04 4.37
C GLY A 71 20.06 0.32 3.34
N ASN A 72 20.41 0.36 2.04
CA ASN A 72 19.48 0.62 0.94
C ASN A 72 19.37 -0.57 -0.03
N CYS A 73 18.21 -0.74 -0.66
CA CYS A 73 17.92 -1.76 -1.66
C CYS A 73 18.33 -1.25 -3.05
N ILE A 74 19.31 -1.90 -3.67
CA ILE A 74 19.82 -1.53 -5.00
C ILE A 74 19.46 -2.64 -6.00
N CYS A 75 19.06 -2.28 -7.22
CA CYS A 75 18.78 -3.22 -8.31
C CYS A 75 19.91 -4.27 -8.46
N LYS A 76 19.54 -5.55 -8.51
CA LYS A 76 20.41 -6.60 -9.08
C LYS A 76 20.48 -6.41 -10.59
N LEU A 77 21.52 -6.95 -11.22
CA LEU A 77 21.59 -7.12 -12.67
C LEU A 77 20.83 -8.39 -13.09
N PRO A 78 20.17 -8.46 -14.26
CA PRO A 78 19.25 -9.58 -14.57
C PRO A 78 19.87 -10.98 -14.56
N TYR A 79 21.19 -11.11 -14.76
CA TYR A 79 21.89 -12.40 -14.66
C TYR A 79 22.12 -12.87 -13.21
N GLN A 80 21.88 -12.03 -12.21
CA GLN A 80 21.96 -12.35 -10.77
C GLN A 80 20.62 -12.87 -10.21
N CYS A 81 19.54 -12.80 -10.98
CA CYS A 81 18.27 -13.46 -10.64
C CYS A 81 18.39 -14.99 -10.74
N PRO A 82 17.60 -15.75 -9.95
CA PRO A 82 17.46 -17.19 -10.12
C PRO A 82 17.08 -17.57 -11.56
N ARG A 83 17.55 -18.73 -12.03
CA ARG A 83 17.33 -19.20 -13.42
C ARG A 83 16.00 -19.94 -13.64
N ASN A 84 15.27 -20.26 -12.58
CA ASN A 84 14.01 -20.99 -12.63
C ASN A 84 12.82 -20.01 -12.79
N GLY A 85 11.67 -20.49 -13.25
CA GLY A 85 10.46 -19.69 -13.50
C GLY A 85 10.01 -19.73 -14.97
N THR A 86 8.80 -19.24 -15.22
CA THR A 86 8.18 -19.12 -16.55
C THR A 86 8.62 -17.84 -17.25
N SER A 87 8.63 -17.85 -18.60
CA SER A 87 8.83 -16.64 -19.40
C SER A 87 7.78 -15.57 -19.07
N VAL A 88 8.12 -14.30 -19.27
CA VAL A 88 7.21 -13.16 -19.14
C VAL A 88 7.46 -12.14 -20.24
N CYS A 89 6.49 -11.26 -20.50
CA CYS A 89 6.60 -10.17 -21.46
C CYS A 89 6.53 -8.79 -20.77
N SER A 90 7.28 -7.80 -21.26
CA SER A 90 7.13 -6.38 -20.88
C SER A 90 6.25 -5.60 -21.86
N THR A 91 5.87 -4.38 -21.48
CA THR A 91 5.06 -3.45 -22.29
C THR A 91 5.69 -3.04 -23.63
N SER A 92 6.98 -3.29 -23.85
CA SER A 92 7.64 -3.10 -25.15
C SER A 92 7.50 -4.29 -26.11
N GLY A 93 6.85 -5.38 -25.68
CA GLY A 93 6.79 -6.66 -26.41
C GLY A 93 8.06 -7.51 -26.23
N ARG A 94 8.94 -7.16 -25.27
CA ARG A 94 10.19 -7.88 -25.01
C ARG A 94 9.97 -9.05 -24.05
N ALA A 95 10.42 -10.23 -24.46
CA ALA A 95 10.42 -11.43 -23.62
C ALA A 95 11.60 -11.42 -22.63
N PHE A 96 11.34 -11.86 -21.40
CA PHE A 96 12.33 -12.10 -20.34
C PHE A 96 12.17 -13.53 -19.81
N ARG A 97 13.28 -14.18 -19.44
CA ARG A 97 13.30 -15.59 -18.99
C ARG A 97 12.40 -15.85 -17.78
N ASN A 98 12.31 -14.88 -16.87
CA ASN A 98 11.37 -14.90 -15.75
C ASN A 98 11.08 -13.48 -15.22
N TYR A 99 10.07 -13.38 -14.35
CA TYR A 99 9.63 -12.15 -13.70
C TYR A 99 10.76 -11.40 -12.98
N CYS A 100 11.66 -12.10 -12.27
CA CYS A 100 12.81 -11.47 -11.60
C CYS A 100 13.70 -10.74 -12.62
N GLN A 101 13.99 -11.34 -13.78
CA GLN A 101 14.79 -10.69 -14.83
C GLN A 101 14.10 -9.46 -15.41
N LEU A 102 12.78 -9.48 -15.58
CA LEU A 102 12.02 -8.32 -16.02
C LEU A 102 12.09 -7.19 -14.98
N LYS A 103 11.74 -7.45 -13.71
CA LYS A 103 11.77 -6.42 -12.66
C LYS A 103 13.18 -5.90 -12.34
N SER A 104 14.20 -6.76 -12.44
CA SER A 104 15.61 -6.36 -12.36
C SER A 104 16.02 -5.41 -13.48
N TYR A 105 15.49 -5.62 -14.69
CA TYR A 105 15.71 -4.72 -15.83
C TYR A 105 14.88 -3.44 -15.72
N GLU A 106 13.62 -3.52 -15.29
CA GLU A 106 12.73 -2.36 -15.05
C GLU A 106 13.28 -1.42 -13.97
N CYS A 107 13.84 -1.97 -12.89
CA CYS A 107 14.53 -1.23 -11.83
C CYS A 107 15.66 -0.33 -12.39
N GLN A 108 16.25 -0.71 -13.53
CA GLN A 108 17.24 0.08 -14.27
C GLN A 108 16.64 0.88 -15.45
N HIS A 109 15.45 0.52 -15.93
CA HIS A 109 14.77 1.08 -17.10
C HIS A 109 13.25 1.26 -16.83
N PRO A 110 12.82 2.28 -16.05
CA PRO A 110 11.45 2.36 -15.50
C PRO A 110 10.28 2.53 -16.50
N LYS A 111 10.52 2.40 -17.80
CA LYS A 111 9.51 2.34 -18.86
C LYS A 111 9.10 0.90 -19.21
N GLU A 112 9.93 -0.08 -18.87
CA GLU A 112 9.79 -1.49 -19.23
C GLU A 112 8.99 -2.26 -18.18
N LYS A 113 7.73 -1.82 -17.99
CA LYS A 113 6.78 -2.41 -17.05
C LYS A 113 6.39 -3.84 -17.44
N PHE A 114 5.94 -4.63 -16.48
CA PHE A 114 5.34 -5.95 -16.72
C PHE A 114 4.05 -5.85 -17.55
N LEU A 115 3.88 -6.80 -18.49
CA LEU A 115 2.68 -6.96 -19.32
C LEU A 115 1.97 -8.30 -19.03
N THR A 116 2.60 -9.45 -19.32
CA THR A 116 1.94 -10.76 -19.17
C THR A 116 2.91 -11.89 -18.81
N LYS A 117 2.38 -12.99 -18.25
CA LYS A 117 3.09 -14.26 -18.04
C LYS A 117 2.98 -15.20 -19.27
N GLU A 118 2.21 -14.81 -20.27
CA GLU A 118 2.07 -15.52 -21.53
C GLU A 118 3.16 -15.14 -22.54
N TYR A 119 3.08 -15.71 -23.75
CA TYR A 119 3.97 -15.36 -24.86
C TYR A 119 3.82 -13.90 -25.29
N CYS A 120 4.90 -13.29 -25.77
CA CYS A 120 4.86 -11.94 -26.36
C CYS A 120 4.15 -11.96 -27.74
N VAL A 121 2.83 -11.87 -27.72
CA VAL A 121 1.99 -11.61 -28.91
C VAL A 121 2.09 -10.11 -29.27
N PRO A 122 2.09 -9.71 -30.56
CA PRO A 122 1.95 -8.30 -30.93
C PRO A 122 0.70 -7.66 -30.31
N PRO A 123 0.73 -6.33 -30.02
CA PRO A 123 0.03 -5.82 -28.84
C PRO A 123 -1.47 -5.58 -29.03
N GLU A 124 -2.27 -6.55 -28.62
CA GLU A 124 -3.53 -6.22 -27.93
C GLU A 124 -3.19 -5.50 -26.62
N LYS A 125 -3.64 -4.26 -26.50
CA LYS A 125 -3.27 -3.39 -25.39
C LYS A 125 -4.20 -3.59 -24.21
N PHE A 126 -3.64 -3.99 -23.09
CA PHE A 126 -4.22 -3.64 -21.79
C PHE A 126 -4.24 -2.11 -21.68
N GLU A 127 -5.40 -1.55 -21.35
CA GLU A 127 -5.61 -0.11 -21.23
C GLU A 127 -6.32 0.20 -19.91
N ILE A 128 -5.74 1.08 -19.09
CA ILE A 128 -6.42 1.71 -17.97
C ILE A 128 -6.81 3.13 -18.40
N SER A 129 -8.07 3.49 -18.15
CA SER A 129 -8.57 4.85 -18.35
C SER A 129 -9.42 5.27 -17.15
N VAL A 130 -9.22 6.50 -16.68
CA VAL A 130 -10.08 7.10 -15.66
C VAL A 130 -11.23 7.82 -16.33
N VAL A 131 -12.46 7.59 -15.87
CA VAL A 131 -13.70 8.05 -16.51
C VAL A 131 -14.65 8.70 -15.49
N TYR A 132 -15.54 9.58 -15.96
CA TYR A 132 -16.53 10.32 -15.14
C TYR A 132 -15.95 11.24 -14.05
N GLY A 133 -14.71 11.71 -14.19
CA GLY A 133 -14.14 12.80 -13.38
C GLY A 133 -13.71 14.00 -14.23
N ASP A 134 -13.32 15.09 -13.57
CA ASP A 134 -13.10 16.41 -14.19
C ASP A 134 -11.74 16.52 -14.91
N SER A 135 -10.82 15.57 -14.68
CA SER A 135 -9.51 15.51 -15.34
C SER A 135 -8.92 14.10 -15.32
N GLN A 136 -7.89 13.82 -16.15
CA GLN A 136 -7.26 12.49 -16.29
C GLN A 136 -6.63 11.91 -14.99
N SER A 137 -6.54 12.70 -13.91
CA SER A 137 -6.07 12.24 -12.60
C SER A 137 -7.17 11.69 -11.71
N GLU A 138 -8.45 11.84 -12.04
CA GLU A 138 -9.54 11.58 -11.11
C GLU A 138 -10.83 11.10 -11.77
N GLY A 139 -11.59 10.27 -11.06
CA GLY A 139 -12.79 9.61 -11.56
C GLY A 139 -12.88 8.15 -11.13
N LEU A 140 -13.61 7.35 -11.90
CA LEU A 140 -13.74 5.90 -11.73
C LEU A 140 -12.74 5.16 -12.62
N VAL A 141 -12.18 4.05 -12.11
CA VAL A 141 -11.16 3.28 -12.83
C VAL A 141 -11.82 2.28 -13.78
N GLN A 142 -11.58 2.45 -15.08
CA GLN A 142 -11.98 1.51 -16.13
C GLN A 142 -10.75 0.78 -16.70
N VAL A 143 -10.87 -0.53 -16.90
CA VAL A 143 -9.81 -1.42 -17.38
C VAL A 143 -10.30 -2.22 -18.58
N GLN A 144 -9.49 -2.28 -19.64
CA GLN A 144 -9.61 -3.24 -20.72
C GLN A 144 -8.56 -4.34 -20.54
N LEU A 145 -9.01 -5.60 -20.46
CA LEU A 145 -8.13 -6.76 -20.39
C LEU A 145 -7.61 -7.15 -21.79
N VAL A 146 -6.40 -7.73 -21.85
CA VAL A 146 -5.86 -8.34 -23.08
C VAL A 146 -6.79 -9.47 -23.54
N ASN A 147 -6.98 -9.63 -24.85
CA ASN A 147 -7.91 -10.60 -25.45
C ASN A 147 -9.41 -10.35 -25.13
N HIS A 148 -9.78 -9.18 -24.60
CA HIS A 148 -11.16 -8.79 -24.31
C HIS A 148 -11.53 -7.41 -24.87
N THR A 149 -12.72 -7.32 -25.47
CA THR A 149 -13.32 -6.07 -25.97
C THR A 149 -14.21 -5.36 -24.95
N GLU A 150 -14.57 -6.01 -23.85
CA GLU A 150 -15.36 -5.41 -22.76
C GLU A 150 -14.45 -4.53 -21.88
N LYS A 151 -14.86 -3.28 -21.67
CA LYS A 151 -14.21 -2.37 -20.71
C LYS A 151 -14.95 -2.39 -19.39
N LEU A 152 -14.36 -3.03 -18.38
CA LEU A 152 -14.97 -3.21 -17.05
C LEU A 152 -14.51 -2.11 -16.08
N LEU A 153 -15.41 -1.70 -15.19
CA LEU A 153 -15.07 -0.84 -14.05
C LEU A 153 -14.53 -1.69 -12.89
N LEU A 154 -13.64 -1.11 -12.07
CA LEU A 154 -13.17 -1.75 -10.86
C LEU A 154 -14.26 -1.76 -9.76
N CYS A 155 -14.37 -2.85 -8.99
CA CYS A 155 -15.29 -2.95 -7.86
C CYS A 155 -14.81 -2.09 -6.68
N ASN A 156 -15.70 -1.34 -6.00
CA ASN A 156 -15.33 -0.65 -4.76
C ASN A 156 -15.22 -1.59 -3.54
N ASN A 157 -15.74 -2.82 -3.63
CA ASN A 157 -15.67 -3.79 -2.55
C ASN A 157 -14.22 -4.23 -2.33
N GLU A 158 -13.72 -4.06 -1.10
CA GLU A 158 -12.32 -4.34 -0.69
C GLU A 158 -11.28 -3.43 -1.38
N TRP A 159 -11.69 -2.32 -2.02
CA TRP A 159 -10.79 -1.33 -2.62
C TRP A 159 -9.99 -0.58 -1.52
N SER A 160 -8.66 -0.58 -1.61
CA SER A 160 -7.78 0.09 -0.65
C SER A 160 -6.79 1.05 -1.32
N MET A 161 -6.04 1.79 -0.50
CA MET A 161 -5.01 2.69 -0.98
C MET A 161 -3.81 1.96 -1.62
N ASN A 162 -3.62 0.67 -1.36
CA ASN A 162 -2.63 -0.15 -2.07
C ASN A 162 -2.96 -0.20 -3.58
N GLU A 163 -4.19 -0.58 -3.95
CA GLU A 163 -4.62 -0.64 -5.35
C GLU A 163 -4.67 0.75 -5.98
N ALA A 164 -5.14 1.76 -5.24
CA ALA A 164 -5.20 3.14 -5.72
C ALA A 164 -3.81 3.73 -6.03
N ASN A 165 -2.82 3.49 -5.16
CA ASN A 165 -1.43 3.90 -5.39
C ASN A 165 -0.82 3.20 -6.62
N VAL A 166 -1.11 1.92 -6.85
CA VAL A 166 -0.67 1.19 -8.06
C VAL A 166 -1.34 1.72 -9.34
N VAL A 167 -2.65 2.02 -9.31
CA VAL A 167 -3.36 2.62 -10.46
C VAL A 167 -2.75 3.97 -10.84
N CYS A 168 -2.55 4.86 -9.87
CA CYS A 168 -1.93 6.16 -10.12
C CYS A 168 -0.47 6.01 -10.63
N THR A 169 0.28 5.04 -10.11
CA THR A 169 1.65 4.72 -10.56
C THR A 169 1.69 4.16 -11.99
N HIS A 170 0.67 3.38 -12.40
CA HIS A 170 0.52 2.93 -13.78
C HIS A 170 0.18 4.10 -14.72
N LEU A 171 -0.70 5.01 -14.29
CA LEU A 171 -1.08 6.24 -15.01
C LEU A 171 0.04 7.30 -15.08
N GLY A 172 1.11 7.14 -14.28
CA GLY A 172 2.32 7.98 -14.30
C GLY A 172 2.47 8.94 -13.11
N PHE A 173 1.50 8.99 -12.20
CA PHE A 173 1.54 9.80 -10.97
C PHE A 173 2.40 9.09 -9.91
N LYS A 174 3.69 9.47 -9.85
CA LYS A 174 4.73 8.77 -9.05
C LYS A 174 4.53 8.79 -7.53
N THR A 175 3.69 9.69 -7.03
CA THR A 175 3.34 9.82 -5.60
C THR A 175 2.05 9.05 -5.23
N GLY A 176 1.48 8.31 -6.17
CA GLY A 176 0.29 7.49 -5.96
C GLY A 176 -1.02 8.30 -5.91
N ALA A 177 -2.00 7.75 -5.19
CA ALA A 177 -3.31 8.36 -4.96
C ALA A 177 -3.28 9.34 -3.78
N GLU A 178 -4.14 10.35 -3.82
CA GLU A 178 -4.51 11.18 -2.67
C GLU A 178 -5.58 10.48 -1.83
N HIS A 179 -5.46 10.55 -0.51
CA HIS A 179 -6.48 10.04 0.40
C HIS A 179 -7.68 11.02 0.44
N HIS A 180 -8.61 10.88 -0.52
CA HIS A 180 -9.75 11.80 -0.66
C HIS A 180 -11.07 11.09 -1.01
N LYS A 181 -12.17 11.52 -0.38
CA LYS A 181 -13.49 10.86 -0.46
C LYS A 181 -14.39 11.46 -1.56
N LYS A 182 -13.84 11.74 -2.76
CA LYS A 182 -14.63 12.23 -3.91
C LYS A 182 -15.49 11.09 -4.46
N LYS A 183 -16.80 11.28 -4.43
CA LYS A 183 -17.76 10.43 -5.14
C LYS A 183 -17.91 10.93 -6.56
N PHE A 184 -17.99 10.01 -7.51
CA PHE A 184 -18.26 10.28 -8.92
C PHE A 184 -19.54 9.56 -9.29
N GLU A 185 -20.46 10.26 -9.92
CA GLU A 185 -21.78 9.71 -10.26
C GLU A 185 -21.74 9.04 -11.63
N VAL A 186 -22.16 7.78 -11.70
CA VAL A 186 -22.30 7.08 -12.98
C VAL A 186 -23.65 7.45 -13.62
N PRO A 187 -23.67 7.99 -14.84
CA PRO A 187 -24.90 8.23 -15.58
C PRO A 187 -25.72 6.95 -15.71
N GLU A 188 -27.04 7.03 -15.57
CA GLU A 188 -27.89 5.82 -15.55
C GLU A 188 -27.86 5.05 -16.88
N SER A 189 -27.61 5.75 -17.99
CA SER A 189 -27.39 5.18 -19.32
C SER A 189 -26.06 4.43 -19.49
N ALA A 190 -25.13 4.54 -18.55
CA ALA A 190 -23.80 3.90 -18.61
C ALA A 190 -23.71 2.60 -17.78
N VAL A 191 -24.67 2.32 -16.90
CA VAL A 191 -24.68 1.11 -16.05
C VAL A 191 -25.28 -0.08 -16.82
N THR A 192 -24.55 -0.56 -17.84
CA THR A 192 -25.00 -1.64 -18.73
C THR A 192 -24.49 -3.04 -18.36
N SER A 193 -23.35 -3.13 -17.66
CA SER A 193 -22.78 -4.40 -17.18
C SER A 193 -22.99 -4.54 -15.67
N SER A 194 -23.55 -5.67 -15.24
CA SER A 194 -23.69 -6.05 -13.82
C SER A 194 -22.39 -6.64 -13.24
N GLN A 195 -21.27 -6.48 -13.93
CA GLN A 195 -20.00 -7.14 -13.62
C GLN A 195 -18.90 -6.08 -13.40
N CYS A 196 -17.98 -6.36 -12.48
CA CYS A 196 -16.84 -5.49 -12.19
C CYS A 196 -15.58 -6.33 -11.96
N LEU A 197 -14.41 -5.70 -12.07
CA LEU A 197 -13.13 -6.31 -11.74
C LEU A 197 -12.75 -5.96 -10.30
N HIS A 198 -12.71 -6.94 -9.41
CA HIS A 198 -12.07 -6.79 -8.11
C HIS A 198 -10.56 -6.94 -8.31
N ALA A 199 -9.79 -5.98 -7.78
CA ALA A 199 -8.34 -5.94 -7.86
C ALA A 199 -7.72 -6.16 -6.48
N THR A 200 -6.58 -6.85 -6.43
CA THR A 200 -5.83 -7.08 -5.19
C THR A 200 -4.34 -6.88 -5.44
N CYS A 201 -3.74 -5.88 -4.81
CA CYS A 201 -2.33 -5.51 -4.89
C CYS A 201 -1.64 -5.63 -3.51
N ARG A 202 -0.31 -5.69 -3.50
CA ARG A 202 0.51 -5.44 -2.30
C ARG A 202 0.71 -3.95 -2.04
N GLY A 203 0.65 -3.11 -3.08
CA GLY A 203 0.80 -1.65 -3.00
C GLY A 203 2.19 -1.13 -3.37
N LEU A 204 3.03 -1.95 -4.00
CA LEU A 204 4.37 -1.58 -4.51
C LEU A 204 4.58 -1.98 -5.98
N GLU A 205 3.55 -2.52 -6.62
CA GLU A 205 3.53 -2.85 -8.04
C GLU A 205 3.65 -1.60 -8.92
N THR A 206 4.37 -1.70 -10.04
CA THR A 206 4.53 -0.57 -10.97
C THR A 206 3.45 -0.56 -12.05
N SER A 207 2.64 -1.61 -12.12
CA SER A 207 1.54 -1.78 -13.08
C SER A 207 0.41 -2.62 -12.46
N LEU A 208 -0.85 -2.23 -12.68
CA LEU A 208 -2.01 -3.02 -12.24
C LEU A 208 -2.03 -4.45 -12.81
N MET A 209 -1.32 -4.70 -13.92
CA MET A 209 -1.16 -6.04 -14.51
C MET A 209 -0.36 -7.02 -13.64
N GLU A 210 0.35 -6.52 -12.63
CA GLU A 210 1.07 -7.35 -11.66
C GLU A 210 0.16 -7.81 -10.51
N CYS A 211 -0.93 -7.08 -10.27
CA CYS A 211 -1.93 -7.39 -9.26
C CYS A 211 -2.88 -8.50 -9.73
N THR A 212 -3.57 -9.13 -8.79
CA THR A 212 -4.62 -10.11 -9.10
C THR A 212 -5.89 -9.37 -9.52
N LEU A 213 -6.45 -9.72 -10.68
CA LEU A 213 -7.74 -9.20 -11.17
C LEU A 213 -8.74 -10.35 -11.27
N ILE A 214 -9.94 -10.18 -10.70
CA ILE A 214 -11.01 -11.19 -10.69
C ILE A 214 -12.31 -10.55 -11.14
N LYS A 215 -12.96 -11.13 -12.16
CA LYS A 215 -14.28 -10.67 -12.61
C LYS A 215 -15.33 -11.20 -11.63
N ARG A 216 -16.00 -10.29 -10.91
CA ARG A 216 -17.08 -10.62 -9.96
C ARG A 216 -18.41 -10.05 -10.45
N SER A 217 -19.50 -10.73 -10.08
CA SER A 217 -20.86 -10.19 -10.24
C SER A 217 -21.12 -9.11 -9.18
N ASN A 218 -21.60 -7.95 -9.60
CA ASN A 218 -21.91 -6.82 -8.72
C ASN A 218 -23.35 -6.94 -8.19
N ILE A 219 -23.55 -7.95 -7.33
CA ILE A 219 -24.88 -8.40 -6.85
C ILE A 219 -25.63 -7.32 -6.05
N ASN A 220 -24.92 -6.36 -5.46
CA ASN A 220 -25.51 -5.26 -4.70
C ASN A 220 -25.74 -4.04 -5.61
N SER A 221 -26.96 -3.90 -6.15
CA SER A 221 -27.41 -2.92 -7.16
C SER A 221 -27.38 -1.44 -6.75
N ASN A 222 -26.26 -0.93 -6.25
CA ASN A 222 -26.03 0.47 -5.90
C ASN A 222 -24.64 0.93 -6.35
N LYS A 223 -24.41 1.04 -7.67
CA LYS A 223 -23.45 1.90 -8.41
C LYS A 223 -22.01 2.11 -7.85
N ASN A 224 -21.54 1.29 -6.92
CA ASN A 224 -20.30 1.48 -6.17
C ASN A 224 -19.09 0.88 -6.90
N PHE A 225 -18.59 1.62 -7.87
CA PHE A 225 -17.32 1.35 -8.54
C PHE A 225 -16.17 2.10 -7.85
N ALA A 226 -14.96 1.57 -7.92
CA ALA A 226 -13.80 2.18 -7.29
C ALA A 226 -13.44 3.52 -7.93
N SER A 227 -13.35 4.56 -7.10
CA SER A 227 -12.84 5.87 -7.50
C SER A 227 -11.36 6.03 -7.14
N VAL A 228 -10.71 6.96 -7.85
CA VAL A 228 -9.35 7.38 -7.58
C VAL A 228 -9.21 8.89 -7.76
N VAL A 229 -8.32 9.49 -6.99
CA VAL A 229 -7.77 10.84 -7.22
C VAL A 229 -6.26 10.69 -7.12
N CYS A 230 -5.53 10.97 -8.19
CA CYS A 230 -4.08 10.82 -8.25
C CYS A 230 -3.37 12.12 -7.90
N ASN A 231 -2.36 12.02 -7.03
CA ASN A 231 -1.59 13.15 -6.56
C ASN A 231 -0.77 13.77 -7.70
N LYS A 232 -0.98 15.07 -7.95
CA LYS A 232 -0.31 15.82 -9.02
C LYS A 232 1.03 16.41 -8.57
N GLU A 233 1.06 17.04 -7.40
CA GLU A 233 2.15 17.91 -6.94
C GLU A 233 2.29 17.85 -5.41
N GLY A 234 3.52 18.05 -4.90
CA GLY A 234 3.73 18.18 -3.47
C GLY A 234 3.18 19.51 -2.95
N ARG A 235 2.23 19.45 -2.01
CA ARG A 235 1.75 20.61 -1.24
C ARG A 235 2.34 20.60 0.18
N GLU A 236 2.18 21.71 0.89
CA GLU A 236 2.35 21.69 2.33
C GLU A 236 1.22 20.92 3.01
N CYS A 237 1.57 20.20 4.07
CA CYS A 237 0.62 19.41 4.86
C CYS A 237 0.07 20.26 6.01
N SER A 238 -1.20 20.07 6.33
CA SER A 238 -1.83 20.70 7.49
C SER A 238 -1.37 20.05 8.80
N LEU A 239 -1.71 20.66 9.94
CA LEU A 239 -1.32 20.16 11.28
C LEU A 239 -1.93 18.79 11.62
N GLU A 240 -2.96 18.35 10.90
CA GLU A 240 -3.62 17.06 11.07
C GLU A 240 -3.12 15.99 10.08
N GLU A 241 -2.06 16.29 9.31
CA GLU A 241 -1.54 15.44 8.24
C GLU A 241 -0.08 15.03 8.45
N PHE A 242 0.23 13.78 8.11
CA PHE A 242 1.59 13.26 7.97
C PHE A 242 2.14 13.55 6.57
N ARG A 243 3.45 13.79 6.47
CA ARG A 243 4.17 14.05 5.23
C ARG A 243 5.09 12.89 4.89
N CYS A 244 4.70 12.11 3.89
CA CYS A 244 5.47 10.98 3.34
C CYS A 244 6.86 11.42 2.83
N VAL A 245 7.78 10.48 2.67
CA VAL A 245 9.12 10.74 2.10
C VAL A 245 9.03 11.19 0.64
N ASN A 246 8.10 10.62 -0.14
CA ASN A 246 7.72 11.11 -1.47
C ASN A 246 6.99 12.48 -1.49
N ALA A 247 6.84 13.15 -0.35
CA ALA A 247 6.18 14.44 -0.15
C ALA A 247 4.66 14.48 -0.43
N LYS A 248 3.98 13.33 -0.48
CA LYS A 248 2.52 13.29 -0.33
C LYS A 248 2.11 13.63 1.12
N CYS A 249 0.95 14.25 1.27
CA CYS A 249 0.27 14.41 2.57
C CYS A 249 -0.83 13.35 2.71
N ILE A 250 -0.90 12.70 3.87
CA ILE A 250 -2.00 11.80 4.28
C ILE A 250 -2.49 12.18 5.68
N PRO A 251 -3.74 11.89 6.10
CA PRO A 251 -4.19 12.19 7.44
C PRO A 251 -3.40 11.46 8.53
N LEU A 252 -3.16 12.11 9.69
CA LEU A 252 -2.41 11.51 10.80
C LEU A 252 -3.04 10.22 11.34
N ASN A 253 -4.34 10.00 11.14
CA ASN A 253 -5.00 8.77 11.57
C ASN A 253 -4.60 7.55 10.73
N GLU A 254 -4.25 7.72 9.44
CA GLU A 254 -3.88 6.61 8.54
C GLU A 254 -2.43 6.13 8.69
N THR A 255 -1.59 6.80 9.47
CA THR A 255 -0.22 6.30 9.75
C THR A 255 -0.23 5.07 10.66
N CYS A 256 0.67 4.11 10.47
CA CYS A 256 0.73 2.87 11.24
C CYS A 256 -0.58 2.05 11.22
N ASN A 257 -1.34 2.08 10.12
CA ASN A 257 -2.65 1.40 10.00
C ASN A 257 -2.56 -0.01 9.37
N GLY A 258 -1.38 -0.44 8.90
CA GLY A 258 -1.13 -1.67 8.15
C GLY A 258 -1.41 -1.58 6.64
N ILE A 259 -1.51 -0.37 6.08
CA ILE A 259 -1.79 -0.07 4.66
C ILE A 259 -0.70 0.87 4.14
N ASN A 260 -0.29 0.73 2.87
CA ASN A 260 0.68 1.63 2.26
C ASN A 260 -0.04 2.87 1.70
N ASP A 261 -0.54 3.75 2.58
CA ASP A 261 -1.26 4.97 2.19
C ASP A 261 -0.33 5.95 1.44
N CYS A 262 0.92 6.12 1.90
CA CYS A 262 1.96 6.92 1.26
C CYS A 262 2.35 6.41 -0.14
N GLY A 263 2.26 5.11 -0.40
CA GLY A 263 2.68 4.45 -1.64
C GLY A 263 4.17 4.08 -1.68
N ASP A 264 4.95 4.46 -0.66
CA ASP A 264 6.39 4.14 -0.51
C ASP A 264 6.76 3.53 0.85
N LEU A 265 5.77 3.19 1.69
CA LEU A 265 5.82 2.75 3.09
C LEU A 265 6.35 3.77 4.13
N SER A 266 6.47 5.07 3.81
CA SER A 266 6.96 6.08 4.77
C SER A 266 6.20 6.16 6.11
N ASP A 267 4.92 5.81 6.06
CA ASP A 267 3.90 5.79 7.11
C ASP A 267 4.02 4.58 8.05
N GLU A 268 4.43 3.43 7.54
CA GLU A 268 4.36 2.15 8.26
C GLU A 268 5.70 1.68 8.87
N LEU A 269 6.81 2.39 8.61
CA LEU A 269 8.18 1.93 8.96
C LEU A 269 8.79 2.52 10.24
N CYS A 270 8.06 3.37 10.96
CA CYS A 270 8.54 4.08 12.14
C CYS A 270 7.52 4.05 13.29
N CYS A 271 6.91 2.90 13.55
CA CYS A 271 5.72 2.78 14.39
C CYS A 271 6.04 2.21 15.79
N LYS A 272 5.67 2.93 16.85
CA LYS A 272 5.66 2.47 18.25
C LYS A 272 4.67 1.33 18.48
N GLU A 273 3.52 1.45 17.84
CA GLU A 273 2.34 0.59 17.91
C GLU A 273 1.58 0.72 16.59
N CYS A 274 0.70 -0.25 16.29
CA CYS A 274 -0.13 -0.22 15.08
C CYS A 274 -1.61 -0.02 15.41
N LYS A 275 -2.33 0.63 14.50
CA LYS A 275 -3.75 0.99 14.63
C LYS A 275 -4.64 0.00 13.90
N GLY A 276 -5.87 -0.17 14.39
CA GLY A 276 -6.88 -1.01 13.75
C GLY A 276 -6.56 -2.50 13.87
N ASN A 277 -6.68 -3.26 12.76
CA ASN A 277 -6.41 -4.70 12.71
C ASN A 277 -5.18 -4.98 11.84
N SER A 278 -4.05 -4.47 12.31
CA SER A 278 -2.71 -4.60 11.72
C SER A 278 -1.75 -5.22 12.75
N PHE A 279 -0.61 -5.74 12.29
CA PHE A 279 0.36 -6.41 13.14
C PHE A 279 1.65 -5.60 13.27
N HIS A 280 2.20 -5.56 14.48
CA HIS A 280 3.41 -4.81 14.83
C HIS A 280 4.63 -5.74 14.91
N CYS A 281 5.60 -5.52 14.04
CA CYS A 281 6.91 -6.14 14.12
C CYS A 281 7.78 -5.43 15.18
N ASN A 282 8.63 -6.19 15.88
CA ASN A 282 9.67 -5.68 16.79
C ASN A 282 10.69 -4.76 16.07
N SER A 283 10.72 -4.76 14.73
CA SER A 283 11.45 -3.78 13.90
C SER A 283 10.78 -2.40 13.82
N GLU A 284 9.75 -2.13 14.61
CA GLU A 284 8.94 -0.89 14.62
C GLU A 284 8.23 -0.66 13.28
N VAL A 285 7.70 -1.74 12.70
CA VAL A 285 7.02 -1.78 11.40
C VAL A 285 5.60 -2.30 11.57
N CYS A 286 4.64 -1.70 10.86
CA CYS A 286 3.27 -2.19 10.78
C CYS A 286 3.03 -2.93 9.47
N ILE A 287 2.40 -4.11 9.55
CA ILE A 287 2.00 -4.93 8.39
C ILE A 287 0.51 -5.27 8.44
N PRO A 288 -0.15 -5.57 7.30
CA PRO A 288 -1.52 -6.04 7.30
C PRO A 288 -1.68 -7.31 8.14
N ASN A 289 -2.76 -7.47 8.92
CA ASN A 289 -2.99 -8.75 9.62
C ASN A 289 -3.25 -9.93 8.64
N LYS A 290 -3.50 -9.67 7.34
CA LYS A 290 -3.51 -10.70 6.28
C LYS A 290 -2.12 -11.24 5.90
N SER A 291 -1.04 -10.61 6.39
CA SER A 291 0.34 -11.09 6.25
C SER A 291 0.78 -12.01 7.37
N VAL A 292 0.02 -12.12 8.47
CA VAL A 292 0.37 -12.99 9.59
C VAL A 292 0.00 -14.44 9.27
N CYS A 293 0.97 -15.35 9.34
CA CYS A 293 0.85 -16.78 9.04
C CYS A 293 0.48 -17.05 7.56
N ASN A 294 1.08 -16.29 6.64
CA ASN A 294 0.82 -16.36 5.19
C ASN A 294 1.82 -17.25 4.42
N GLY A 295 2.95 -17.67 5.03
CA GLY A 295 4.05 -18.41 4.41
C GLY A 295 5.18 -17.56 3.81
N GLU A 296 5.20 -16.25 4.05
CA GLU A 296 6.17 -15.26 3.56
C GLU A 296 6.60 -14.36 4.74
N VAL A 297 7.90 -14.26 5.00
CA VAL A 297 8.41 -13.50 6.14
C VAL A 297 8.46 -12.01 5.80
N ASP A 298 7.49 -11.24 6.29
CA ASP A 298 7.34 -9.80 6.05
C ASP A 298 8.10 -8.97 7.12
N CYS A 299 8.04 -9.38 8.39
CA CYS A 299 8.81 -8.78 9.49
C CYS A 299 10.30 -9.19 9.43
N LEU A 300 11.23 -8.23 9.54
CA LEU A 300 12.68 -8.53 9.59
C LEU A 300 13.10 -9.46 10.73
N THR A 301 12.27 -9.59 11.77
CA THR A 301 12.46 -10.41 12.97
C THR A 301 11.73 -11.76 12.94
N GLY A 302 10.90 -12.04 11.92
CA GLY A 302 10.27 -13.36 11.68
C GLY A 302 9.25 -13.83 12.72
N GLU A 303 8.67 -12.92 13.51
CA GLU A 303 7.68 -13.22 14.53
C GLU A 303 6.25 -13.39 14.00
N ASP A 304 5.99 -12.89 12.80
CA ASP A 304 4.78 -13.02 11.98
C ASP A 304 4.56 -14.48 11.55
N GLU A 305 5.59 -15.13 11.02
CA GLU A 305 5.57 -16.54 10.61
C GLU A 305 6.04 -17.49 11.72
N SER A 306 6.16 -17.01 12.95
CA SER A 306 6.69 -17.83 14.06
C SER A 306 5.71 -18.94 14.49
N GLN A 307 6.25 -20.13 14.76
CA GLN A 307 5.48 -21.28 15.26
C GLN A 307 4.72 -20.99 16.57
N ALA A 308 5.19 -20.04 17.38
CA ALA A 308 4.51 -19.59 18.58
C ALA A 308 3.23 -18.77 18.30
N ARG A 309 3.15 -18.13 17.13
CA ARG A 309 2.01 -17.33 16.65
C ARG A 309 1.05 -18.16 15.79
N CYS A 310 1.59 -18.86 14.81
CA CYS A 310 0.81 -19.65 13.84
C CYS A 310 0.40 -21.04 14.38
N GLY A 311 0.94 -21.42 15.54
CA GLY A 311 0.91 -22.80 16.01
C GLY A 311 1.82 -23.72 15.18
N ALA A 312 1.88 -24.98 15.58
CA ALA A 312 2.45 -26.01 14.73
C ALA A 312 1.44 -26.38 13.64
N LEU A 313 1.57 -25.80 12.44
CA LEU A 313 1.01 -26.43 11.25
C LEU A 313 1.56 -27.86 11.18
N PRO A 314 0.73 -28.92 11.22
CA PRO A 314 1.22 -30.28 11.11
C PRO A 314 1.89 -30.45 9.75
N GLU A 315 3.07 -31.07 9.73
CA GLU A 315 3.84 -31.31 8.51
C GLU A 315 2.95 -31.86 7.39
N GLN A 316 3.11 -31.32 6.17
CA GLN A 316 2.25 -31.63 5.03
C GLN A 316 2.29 -33.13 4.70
N LYS A 317 1.37 -33.90 5.28
CA LYS A 317 1.18 -35.31 4.95
C LYS A 317 0.85 -35.40 3.46
N PRO A 318 1.60 -36.17 2.65
CA PRO A 318 1.29 -36.32 1.24
C PRO A 318 -0.12 -36.89 1.09
N LYS A 319 -0.94 -36.19 0.30
CA LYS A 319 -2.36 -36.48 0.09
C LYS A 319 -2.50 -37.92 -0.44
N PRO A 320 -3.27 -38.81 0.21
CA PRO A 320 -3.36 -40.20 -0.21
C PRO A 320 -4.02 -40.31 -1.59
N GLU A 321 -3.45 -41.14 -2.45
CA GLU A 321 -4.03 -41.45 -3.76
C GLU A 321 -5.34 -42.23 -3.58
N MET A 322 -6.46 -41.66 -4.00
CA MET A 322 -7.75 -42.33 -3.99
C MET A 322 -8.07 -42.87 -5.39
N GLN A 323 -8.28 -44.19 -5.47
CA GLN A 323 -8.55 -44.89 -6.72
C GLN A 323 -9.95 -44.58 -7.26
N ALA A 324 -10.12 -44.65 -8.58
CA ALA A 324 -11.36 -44.28 -9.25
C ALA A 324 -12.44 -45.37 -9.14
N LEU A 325 -13.67 -44.95 -8.86
CA LEU A 325 -14.91 -45.70 -9.11
C LEU A 325 -16.06 -44.74 -9.45
N HIS A 326 -17.14 -45.28 -10.01
CA HIS A 326 -18.16 -44.58 -10.80
C HIS A 326 -18.91 -43.41 -10.14
N GLU A 327 -19.41 -42.51 -11.00
CA GLU A 327 -20.39 -41.47 -10.70
C GLU A 327 -21.75 -42.04 -10.23
N PRO A 328 -22.63 -41.21 -9.63
CA PRO A 328 -23.59 -40.50 -10.48
C PRO A 328 -23.67 -38.99 -10.25
N LYS A 329 -24.15 -38.29 -11.28
CA LYS A 329 -24.23 -36.81 -11.41
C LYS A 329 -25.38 -36.15 -10.62
N PRO A 330 -25.12 -35.03 -9.92
CA PRO A 330 -26.09 -33.97 -9.61
C PRO A 330 -25.90 -32.70 -10.50
N GLU A 331 -26.73 -31.68 -10.28
CA GLU A 331 -26.90 -30.52 -11.17
C GLU A 331 -25.92 -29.35 -10.91
N ILE A 332 -25.85 -28.40 -11.86
CA ILE A 332 -24.82 -27.35 -11.96
C ILE A 332 -25.41 -25.96 -11.62
N PRO A 333 -24.89 -25.26 -10.60
CA PRO A 333 -24.95 -23.79 -10.48
C PRO A 333 -23.80 -23.12 -11.27
N GLU A 334 -23.96 -21.84 -11.60
CA GLU A 334 -23.07 -21.12 -12.52
C GLU A 334 -21.66 -20.80 -11.95
N GLN A 335 -20.73 -20.43 -12.84
CA GLN A 335 -19.28 -20.43 -12.59
C GLN A 335 -18.72 -19.05 -12.20
N ASP A 336 -17.91 -18.98 -11.14
CA ASP A 336 -16.98 -17.87 -10.90
C ASP A 336 -15.80 -17.93 -11.88
N VAL A 337 -15.54 -16.84 -12.61
CA VAL A 337 -14.46 -16.77 -13.61
C VAL A 337 -13.27 -15.98 -13.07
N VAL A 338 -12.29 -16.70 -12.53
CA VAL A 338 -11.01 -16.14 -12.08
C VAL A 338 -10.12 -15.83 -13.31
N ILE A 339 -10.24 -14.61 -13.85
CA ILE A 339 -9.38 -14.11 -14.94
C ILE A 339 -7.99 -13.68 -14.41
N SER A 340 -7.33 -14.59 -13.69
CA SER A 340 -5.93 -14.42 -13.32
C SER A 340 -5.04 -15.05 -14.39
N ASN A 341 -3.94 -14.38 -14.76
CA ASN A 341 -2.86 -15.01 -15.53
C ASN A 341 -2.04 -15.94 -14.60
N SER A 342 -2.71 -16.95 -14.04
CA SER A 342 -2.20 -17.91 -13.07
C SER A 342 -3.16 -19.09 -12.92
N ASN A 343 -3.40 -19.82 -14.02
CA ASN A 343 -3.78 -21.23 -13.90
C ASN A 343 -2.52 -22.03 -13.54
N MET A 344 -2.44 -22.42 -12.27
CA MET A 344 -1.62 -23.51 -11.75
C MET A 344 -2.66 -24.47 -11.14
N ASP A 345 -2.82 -25.68 -11.68
CA ASP A 345 -1.97 -26.79 -11.23
C ASP A 345 -1.79 -27.96 -12.22
N GLU A 346 -0.75 -28.76 -11.97
CA GLU A 346 -0.70 -30.22 -12.16
C GLU A 346 -1.02 -30.85 -13.54
N GLY A 347 -0.27 -30.46 -14.57
CA GLY A 347 -0.13 -31.26 -15.80
C GLY A 347 0.77 -32.49 -15.59
N LYS A 348 0.18 -33.66 -15.24
CA LYS A 348 0.92 -34.92 -14.97
C LYS A 348 1.86 -35.33 -16.12
N PHE A 349 3.11 -35.66 -15.78
CA PHE A 349 4.01 -36.46 -16.62
C PHE A 349 4.54 -37.67 -15.86
N ASN A 350 4.73 -38.79 -16.56
CA ASN A 350 4.90 -40.11 -15.94
C ASN A 350 6.38 -40.44 -15.60
N LEU A 351 6.57 -41.35 -14.63
CA LEU A 351 7.86 -41.62 -14.00
C LEU A 351 8.85 -42.45 -14.85
N SER A 352 10.08 -41.92 -15.02
CA SER A 352 11.36 -42.64 -14.89
C SER A 352 12.50 -41.60 -14.98
N SER A 353 13.51 -41.53 -14.10
CA SER A 353 14.00 -42.43 -13.06
C SER A 353 14.64 -41.67 -11.87
N ARG A 354 14.71 -42.30 -10.68
CA ARG A 354 15.56 -41.87 -9.54
C ARG A 354 17.06 -42.17 -9.80
N PRO A 355 18.04 -41.71 -8.98
CA PRO A 355 17.95 -40.91 -7.74
C PRO A 355 18.88 -39.68 -7.65
N ALA A 356 18.55 -38.74 -6.75
CA ALA A 356 19.45 -38.13 -5.75
C ALA A 356 18.67 -37.12 -4.89
N ALA A 357 19.01 -36.97 -3.62
CA ALA A 357 18.42 -35.95 -2.74
C ALA A 357 19.35 -34.74 -2.59
N TYR A 358 18.80 -33.54 -2.39
CA TYR A 358 19.38 -32.50 -1.54
C TYR A 358 18.31 -31.47 -1.13
N HIS A 359 18.39 -30.97 0.10
CA HIS A 359 17.55 -29.87 0.60
C HIS A 359 17.89 -28.55 -0.10
N ILE A 360 16.88 -27.76 -0.45
CA ILE A 360 16.97 -26.30 -0.50
C ILE A 360 15.71 -25.73 0.19
N ILE A 361 15.93 -24.81 1.13
CA ILE A 361 14.91 -24.05 1.87
C ILE A 361 14.29 -22.99 0.92
N ARG A 362 13.00 -22.69 1.08
CA ARG A 362 12.38 -21.49 0.51
C ARG A 362 12.32 -20.41 1.56
#